data_AF-A0A1C5MW44-F1
#
_entry.id   AF-A0A1C5MW44-F1
#
_cell.length_a   1.000
_cell.length_b   1.000
_cell.length_c   1.000
_cell.angle_alpha   90.00
_cell.angle_beta   90.00
_cell.angle_gamma   90.00
#
_symmetry.space_group_name_H-M   'P 1'
#
loop_
_entity.id
_entity.type
_entity.pdbx_description
1 polymer ?
#
loop_
_entity_poly.entity_id
_entity_poly.type
_entity_poly.pdbx_seq_one_letter_code
_entity_poly.pdbx_strand_id
1 'polypeptide(L)'
;MDQKHKSNLIITCLCLIIVFVSLLTMYDNFSFHTYNTKTYYDYFLSLNHQGFTLQDYELYKDQSNYHCGDGTLVLGKIDSLVDGQDIDVIIQINRKQHIDYSLKYLEGGSYSLENKEDLKNIKEIKNVQLIIKDDNQKTVYQHTLKLKQVEKLACSSKTFKVENACVSDDFMRLGYLTSTDEDLLKKYPNISLEYRYLKSNKLNDKNDKNYVVFKKINGKTKEIVNQKIYQTYNHDLNQGSLKKKKLSVVIILSKDQSQKSYVFKLNFSKENGGLYE
;
A
#
# COMPACT_ATOMS: atom_id res chain seq x y z
N MET A 1 38.70 49.02 9.53
CA MET A 1 37.35 48.64 9.06
C MET A 1 36.37 49.72 9.50
N ASP A 2 35.77 50.42 8.55
CA ASP A 2 34.86 51.54 8.78
C ASP A 2 33.66 51.12 9.66
N GLN A 3 33.09 52.04 10.44
CA GLN A 3 32.03 51.74 11.43
C GLN A 3 30.82 51.08 10.76
N LYS A 4 30.53 51.47 9.51
CA LYS A 4 29.50 50.87 8.66
C LYS A 4 29.77 49.41 8.30
N HIS A 5 31.03 49.06 8.01
CA HIS A 5 31.42 47.68 7.71
C HIS A 5 31.38 46.77 8.95
N LYS A 6 31.72 47.30 10.13
CA LYS A 6 31.55 46.59 11.41
C LYS A 6 30.07 46.32 11.73
N SER A 7 29.21 47.32 11.53
CA SER A 7 27.76 47.17 11.73
C SER A 7 27.16 46.13 10.77
N ASN A 8 27.50 46.20 9.49
CA ASN A 8 27.02 45.23 8.50
C ASN A 8 27.50 43.81 8.80
N LEU A 9 28.75 43.62 9.23
CA LEU A 9 29.27 42.31 9.60
C LEU A 9 28.50 41.71 10.80
N ILE A 10 28.21 42.52 11.82
CA ILE A 10 27.44 42.07 12.99
C ILE A 10 26.03 41.65 12.58
N ILE A 11 25.37 42.44 11.72
CA ILE A 11 24.03 42.12 11.21
C ILE A 11 24.07 40.83 10.38
N THR A 12 25.07 40.64 9.52
CA THR A 12 25.23 39.41 8.74
C THR A 12 25.46 38.19 9.65
N CYS A 13 26.29 38.30 10.69
CA CYS A 13 26.47 37.21 11.66
C CYS A 13 25.17 36.89 12.42
N LEU A 14 24.39 37.90 12.82
CA LEU A 14 23.09 37.70 13.46
C LEU A 14 22.10 36.99 12.53
N CYS A 15 21.99 37.42 11.27
CA CYS A 15 21.16 36.74 10.28
C CYS A 15 21.60 35.30 10.04
N LEU A 16 22.91 35.05 9.99
CA LEU A 16 23.47 33.70 9.83
C LEU A 16 23.11 32.80 11.01
N ILE A 17 23.20 33.31 12.25
CA ILE A 17 22.81 32.58 13.46
C ILE A 17 21.31 32.26 13.43
N ILE A 18 20.46 33.22 13.06
CA ILE A 18 19.01 33.00 12.96
C ILE A 18 18.70 31.92 11.93
N VAL A 19 19.31 31.97 10.75
CA VAL A 19 19.14 30.95 9.71
C VAL A 19 19.66 29.59 10.19
N PHE A 20 20.81 29.55 10.85
CA PHE A 20 21.42 28.32 11.36
C PHE A 20 20.60 27.67 12.47
N VAL A 21 20.11 28.44 13.44
CA VAL A 21 19.22 27.96 14.50
C VAL A 21 17.88 27.51 13.92
N SER A 22 17.34 28.23 12.93
CA SER A 22 16.14 27.80 12.20
C SER A 22 16.37 26.47 11.47
N LEU A 23 17.52 26.29 10.83
CA LEU A 23 17.89 25.03 10.17
C LEU A 23 18.06 23.88 11.17
N LEU A 24 18.69 24.10 12.32
CA LEU A 24 18.84 23.07 13.37
C LEU A 24 17.49 22.69 14.00
N THR A 25 16.62 23.67 14.28
CA THR A 25 15.28 23.41 14.81
C THR A 25 14.35 22.77 13.77
N MET A 26 14.56 23.07 12.49
CA MET A 26 13.89 22.38 11.40
C MET A 26 14.52 21.01 11.12
N TYR A 27 15.80 20.77 11.42
CA TYR A 27 16.47 19.48 11.20
C TYR A 27 15.81 18.37 12.01
N ASP A 28 15.45 18.64 13.27
CA ASP A 28 14.63 17.72 14.04
C ASP A 28 13.27 17.46 13.38
N ASN A 29 12.72 18.41 12.62
CA ASN A 29 11.46 18.26 11.86
C ASN A 29 11.65 17.58 10.50
N PHE A 30 12.85 17.56 9.96
CA PHE A 30 13.22 16.86 8.73
C PHE A 30 13.80 15.50 9.05
N SER A 31 12.94 14.51 9.28
CA SER A 31 13.35 13.12 9.17
C SER A 31 13.53 12.79 7.68
N PHE A 32 14.77 12.77 7.23
CA PHE A 32 15.12 12.19 5.95
C PHE A 32 14.96 10.68 6.07
N HIS A 33 13.78 10.16 5.71
CA HIS A 33 13.67 8.77 5.28
C HIS A 33 14.47 8.64 3.99
N THR A 34 15.78 8.43 4.12
CA THR A 34 16.68 8.28 2.97
C THR A 34 16.26 7.06 2.19
N TYR A 35 15.93 7.28 0.93
CA TYR A 35 15.46 6.32 -0.06
C TYR A 35 14.05 5.77 0.23
N ASN A 36 13.04 6.52 -0.23
CA ASN A 36 11.76 5.90 -0.56
C ASN A 36 12.02 4.72 -1.50
N THR A 37 11.74 3.50 -1.06
CA THR A 37 11.39 2.45 -2.01
C THR A 37 10.14 2.98 -2.71
N LYS A 38 10.28 3.33 -4.00
CA LYS A 38 9.14 3.87 -4.75
C LYS A 38 8.06 2.80 -4.77
N THR A 39 6.93 3.12 -4.15
CA THR A 39 5.72 2.33 -4.22
C THR A 39 5.08 2.58 -5.58
N TYR A 40 5.02 1.56 -6.41
CA TYR A 40 4.32 1.62 -7.67
C TYR A 40 3.06 0.76 -7.55
N TYR A 41 1.92 1.39 -7.26
CA TYR A 41 0.61 0.75 -7.41
C TYR A 41 -0.27 1.71 -8.19
N ASP A 42 -0.73 1.28 -9.36
CA ASP A 42 -1.70 2.05 -10.15
C ASP A 42 -3.04 1.32 -10.18
N TYR A 43 -3.01 -0.01 -10.30
CA TYR A 43 -4.18 -0.87 -10.35
C TYR A 43 -4.00 -2.16 -9.56
N PHE A 44 -5.13 -2.67 -9.08
CA PHE A 44 -5.27 -4.06 -8.65
C PHE A 44 -6.26 -4.76 -9.57
N LEU A 45 -5.85 -5.90 -10.13
CA LEU A 45 -6.75 -6.75 -10.88
C LEU A 45 -7.60 -7.56 -9.92
N SER A 46 -8.88 -7.67 -10.22
CA SER A 46 -9.80 -8.44 -9.39
C SER A 46 -10.80 -9.22 -10.23
N LEU A 47 -11.13 -10.40 -9.72
CA LEU A 47 -12.16 -11.29 -10.23
C LEU A 47 -12.93 -11.85 -9.05
N ASN A 48 -14.25 -11.89 -9.16
CA ASN A 48 -15.11 -12.70 -8.32
C ASN A 48 -16.31 -13.12 -9.18
N HIS A 49 -16.22 -14.30 -9.77
CA HIS A 49 -17.21 -14.79 -10.73
C HIS A 49 -17.25 -16.31 -10.74
N GLN A 50 -18.41 -16.92 -10.48
CA GLN A 50 -18.64 -18.37 -10.59
C GLN A 50 -17.61 -19.21 -9.81
N GLY A 51 -17.27 -18.80 -8.59
CA GLY A 51 -16.27 -19.49 -7.75
C GLY A 51 -14.81 -19.13 -8.08
N PHE A 52 -14.54 -18.46 -9.20
CA PHE A 52 -13.22 -17.91 -9.49
C PHE A 52 -12.99 -16.63 -8.71
N THR A 53 -11.83 -16.54 -8.07
CA THR A 53 -11.43 -15.34 -7.34
C THR A 53 -9.99 -14.98 -7.68
N LEU A 54 -9.76 -13.75 -8.13
CA LEU A 54 -8.42 -13.18 -8.26
C LEU A 54 -8.31 -11.98 -7.33
N GLN A 55 -7.31 -11.99 -6.46
CA GLN A 55 -7.06 -10.94 -5.47
C GLN A 55 -5.59 -10.57 -5.42
N ASP A 56 -5.32 -9.37 -4.92
CA ASP A 56 -4.00 -8.79 -4.68
C ASP A 56 -3.06 -8.68 -5.90
N TYR A 57 -3.50 -9.09 -7.10
CA TYR A 57 -2.71 -9.00 -8.32
C TYR A 57 -2.44 -7.54 -8.72
N GLU A 58 -1.21 -7.10 -8.50
CA GLU A 58 -0.78 -5.72 -8.71
C GLU A 58 -0.46 -5.44 -10.17
N LEU A 59 -0.72 -4.21 -10.59
CA LEU A 59 -0.34 -3.71 -11.90
C LEU A 59 0.05 -2.25 -11.77
N TYR A 60 1.25 -1.91 -12.19
CA TYR A 60 1.78 -0.57 -11.99
C TYR A 60 2.75 -0.17 -13.08
N LYS A 61 2.93 1.13 -13.25
CA LYS A 61 3.91 1.70 -14.17
C LYS A 61 5.04 2.36 -13.39
N ASP A 62 6.28 2.01 -13.73
CA ASP A 62 7.44 2.76 -13.29
C ASP A 62 7.80 3.86 -14.32
N GLN A 63 9.03 4.39 -14.28
CA GLN A 63 9.44 5.41 -15.25
C GLN A 63 9.54 4.89 -16.69
N SER A 64 9.65 3.58 -16.89
CA SER A 64 10.00 2.94 -18.16
C SER A 64 8.94 1.95 -18.64
N ASN A 65 8.46 1.05 -17.77
CA ASN A 65 7.62 -0.09 -18.13
C ASN A 65 6.42 -0.27 -17.20
N TYR A 66 5.48 -1.11 -17.63
CA TYR A 66 4.48 -1.66 -16.74
C TYR A 66 5.02 -2.94 -16.10
N HIS A 67 4.60 -3.19 -14.88
CA HIS A 67 4.95 -4.36 -14.09
C HIS A 67 3.68 -5.00 -13.58
N CYS A 68 3.71 -6.32 -13.46
CA CYS A 68 2.75 -7.05 -12.65
C CYS A 68 3.41 -7.41 -11.33
N GLY A 69 2.66 -7.36 -10.23
CA GLY A 69 3.12 -7.95 -8.98
C GLY A 69 2.48 -9.32 -8.77
N ASP A 70 2.63 -9.81 -7.55
CA ASP A 70 2.08 -11.10 -7.16
C ASP A 70 0.56 -11.02 -7.00
N GLY A 71 -0.13 -12.15 -7.10
CA GLY A 71 -1.56 -12.26 -6.83
C GLY A 71 -1.97 -13.64 -6.33
N THR A 72 -3.19 -13.77 -5.83
CA THR A 72 -3.77 -15.05 -5.44
C THR A 72 -4.95 -15.37 -6.33
N LEU A 73 -4.92 -16.53 -6.98
CA LEU A 73 -5.99 -17.05 -7.81
C LEU A 73 -6.61 -18.30 -7.16
N VAL A 74 -7.92 -18.27 -6.97
CA VAL A 74 -8.73 -19.44 -6.62
C VAL A 74 -9.51 -19.88 -7.85
N LEU A 75 -9.37 -21.15 -8.22
CA LEU A 75 -10.04 -21.72 -9.38
C LEU A 75 -11.42 -22.27 -9.00
N GLY A 76 -12.44 -21.84 -9.72
CA GLY A 76 -13.77 -22.42 -9.63
C GLY A 76 -13.88 -23.73 -10.40
N LYS A 77 -15.09 -24.29 -10.41
CA LYS A 77 -15.43 -25.48 -11.18
C LYS A 77 -15.36 -25.19 -12.69
N ILE A 78 -14.68 -26.05 -13.45
CA ILE A 78 -14.69 -26.05 -14.91
C ILE A 78 -15.08 -27.46 -15.36
N ASP A 79 -16.29 -27.63 -15.89
CA ASP A 79 -16.85 -28.95 -16.22
C ASP A 79 -16.02 -29.74 -17.25
N SER A 80 -15.18 -29.07 -18.04
CA SER A 80 -14.31 -29.70 -19.04
C SER A 80 -12.94 -30.12 -18.52
N LEU A 81 -12.61 -29.86 -17.25
CA LEU A 81 -11.32 -30.21 -16.66
C LEU A 81 -11.47 -31.28 -15.59
N VAL A 82 -10.39 -32.04 -15.37
CA VAL A 82 -10.27 -33.00 -14.27
C VAL A 82 -9.18 -32.59 -13.29
N ASP A 83 -9.38 -32.85 -12.01
CA ASP A 83 -8.38 -32.57 -10.98
C ASP A 83 -7.02 -33.22 -11.31
N GLY A 84 -5.95 -32.44 -11.17
CA GLY A 84 -4.57 -32.83 -11.48
C GLY A 84 -4.15 -32.57 -12.93
N GLN A 85 -5.08 -32.22 -13.83
CA GLN A 85 -4.78 -31.87 -15.23
C GLN A 85 -3.89 -30.63 -15.31
N ASP A 86 -2.93 -30.63 -16.23
CA ASP A 86 -2.09 -29.46 -16.49
C ASP A 86 -2.90 -28.40 -17.24
N ILE A 87 -2.79 -27.16 -16.79
CA ILE A 87 -3.47 -26.00 -17.36
C ILE A 87 -2.49 -24.83 -17.50
N ASP A 88 -2.75 -23.97 -18.48
CA ASP A 88 -2.10 -22.67 -18.58
C ASP A 88 -3.09 -21.58 -18.17
N VAL A 89 -2.75 -20.85 -17.11
CA VAL A 89 -3.45 -19.66 -16.67
C VAL A 89 -2.74 -18.44 -17.25
N ILE A 90 -3.47 -17.61 -17.97
CA ILE A 90 -2.94 -16.52 -18.77
C ILE A 90 -3.60 -15.20 -18.35
N ILE A 91 -2.80 -14.23 -17.90
CA ILE A 91 -3.24 -12.85 -17.70
C ILE A 91 -2.93 -12.06 -18.97
N GLN A 92 -3.93 -11.85 -19.81
CA GLN A 92 -3.78 -11.18 -21.10
C GLN A 92 -4.11 -9.69 -21.01
N ILE A 93 -3.20 -8.83 -21.48
CA ILE A 93 -3.33 -7.37 -21.44
C ILE A 93 -3.41 -6.81 -22.87
N ASN A 94 -4.42 -5.97 -23.13
CA ASN A 94 -4.67 -5.31 -24.41
C ASN A 94 -4.65 -6.26 -25.63
N ARG A 95 -5.02 -7.53 -25.44
CA ARG A 95 -5.03 -8.61 -26.45
C ARG A 95 -3.67 -8.98 -27.05
N LYS A 96 -2.56 -8.40 -26.60
CA LYS A 96 -1.23 -8.63 -27.18
C LYS A 96 -0.23 -9.19 -26.19
N GLN A 97 -0.19 -8.62 -24.99
CA GLN A 97 0.75 -9.07 -23.96
C GLN A 97 0.07 -10.06 -23.05
N HIS A 98 0.86 -10.98 -22.52
CA HIS A 98 0.37 -11.99 -21.64
C HIS A 98 1.45 -12.44 -20.66
N ILE A 99 1.00 -12.90 -19.50
CA ILE A 99 1.84 -13.55 -18.51
C ILE A 99 1.20 -14.91 -18.24
N ASP A 100 2.00 -15.95 -18.38
CA ASP A 100 1.53 -17.32 -18.40
C ASP A 100 2.01 -18.08 -17.16
N TYR A 101 1.10 -18.82 -16.55
CA TYR A 101 1.30 -19.61 -15.36
C TYR A 101 0.85 -21.05 -15.63
N SER A 102 1.80 -21.95 -15.77
CA SER A 102 1.50 -23.39 -15.87
C SER A 102 1.25 -23.94 -14.48
N LEU A 103 0.04 -24.47 -14.26
CA LEU A 103 -0.46 -24.95 -12.98
C LEU A 103 -1.12 -26.33 -13.16
N LYS A 104 -1.37 -27.02 -12.05
CA LYS A 104 -2.27 -28.18 -12.03
C LYS A 104 -3.65 -27.75 -11.57
N TYR A 105 -4.68 -28.03 -12.35
CA TYR A 105 -6.07 -27.74 -11.98
C TYR A 105 -6.48 -28.54 -10.74
N LEU A 106 -7.07 -27.86 -9.78
CA LEU A 106 -7.78 -28.44 -8.64
C LEU A 106 -9.03 -27.60 -8.41
N GLU A 107 -10.21 -28.21 -8.38
CA GLU A 107 -11.44 -27.48 -8.06
C GLU A 107 -11.33 -26.84 -6.65
N GLY A 108 -11.49 -25.52 -6.57
CA GLY A 108 -11.31 -24.77 -5.32
C GLY A 108 -9.84 -24.58 -4.91
N GLY A 109 -8.89 -25.01 -5.74
CA GLY A 109 -7.46 -24.82 -5.52
C GLY A 109 -7.08 -23.34 -5.45
N SER A 110 -6.17 -23.01 -4.53
CA SER A 110 -5.65 -21.64 -4.33
C SER A 110 -4.18 -21.60 -4.72
N TYR A 111 -3.83 -20.66 -5.61
CA TYR A 111 -2.51 -20.56 -6.22
C TYR A 111 -1.93 -19.17 -6.02
N SER A 112 -0.67 -19.10 -5.62
CA SER A 112 0.13 -17.88 -5.66
C SER A 112 0.65 -17.68 -7.09
N LEU A 113 0.27 -16.57 -7.70
CA LEU A 113 0.78 -16.12 -8.99
C LEU A 113 1.94 -15.17 -8.70
N GLU A 114 3.17 -15.66 -8.83
CA GLU A 114 4.37 -14.85 -8.61
C GLU A 114 4.73 -14.04 -9.85
N ASN A 115 5.18 -12.80 -9.67
CA ASN A 115 5.64 -11.99 -10.79
C ASN A 115 6.76 -12.70 -11.57
N LYS A 116 6.52 -12.94 -12.87
CA LYS A 116 7.50 -13.55 -13.76
C LYS A 116 8.35 -12.52 -14.50
N GLU A 117 7.74 -11.49 -15.09
CA GLU A 117 8.44 -10.54 -15.98
C GLU A 117 7.71 -9.19 -16.12
N ASP A 118 8.48 -8.17 -16.50
CA ASP A 118 7.98 -6.83 -16.81
C ASP A 118 7.29 -6.78 -18.18
N LEU A 119 6.20 -6.00 -18.26
CA LEU A 119 5.43 -5.75 -19.46
C LEU A 119 6.05 -4.60 -20.27
N LYS A 120 6.89 -4.95 -21.25
CA LYS A 120 7.61 -4.00 -22.10
C LYS A 120 6.70 -3.37 -23.15
N ASN A 121 6.84 -2.08 -23.45
CA ASN A 121 6.13 -1.41 -24.58
C ASN A 121 4.60 -1.25 -24.44
N ILE A 122 4.05 -1.27 -23.22
CA ILE A 122 2.65 -0.88 -23.00
C ILE A 122 2.58 0.63 -22.75
N LYS A 123 1.80 1.37 -23.53
CA LYS A 123 1.52 2.80 -23.29
C LYS A 123 0.47 3.01 -22.21
N GLU A 124 -0.62 2.26 -22.32
CA GLU A 124 -1.83 2.38 -21.51
C GLU A 124 -2.48 1.01 -21.37
N ILE A 125 -3.12 0.73 -20.24
CA ILE A 125 -3.85 -0.52 -19.99
C ILE A 125 -5.35 -0.26 -20.11
N LYS A 126 -5.98 -0.86 -21.13
CA LYS A 126 -7.42 -0.66 -21.42
C LYS A 126 -8.28 -1.85 -21.02
N ASN A 127 -7.76 -3.05 -21.19
CA ASN A 127 -8.47 -4.30 -20.89
C ASN A 127 -7.47 -5.36 -20.45
N VAL A 128 -7.82 -6.09 -19.40
CA VAL A 128 -7.09 -7.26 -18.93
C VAL A 128 -8.06 -8.44 -18.80
N GLN A 129 -7.64 -9.62 -19.23
CA GLN A 129 -8.45 -10.84 -19.19
C GLN A 129 -7.69 -11.97 -18.50
N LEU A 130 -8.42 -12.79 -17.75
CA LEU A 130 -7.97 -14.10 -17.30
C LEU A 130 -8.43 -15.12 -18.32
N ILE A 131 -7.51 -15.89 -18.87
CA ILE A 131 -7.77 -16.99 -19.79
C ILE A 131 -7.19 -18.26 -19.17
N ILE A 132 -7.94 -19.36 -19.21
CA ILE A 132 -7.43 -20.68 -18.82
C ILE A 132 -7.53 -21.58 -20.04
N LYS A 133 -6.42 -22.24 -20.35
CA LYS A 133 -6.34 -23.26 -21.39
C LYS A 133 -6.06 -24.61 -20.78
N ASP A 134 -6.61 -25.65 -21.42
CA ASP A 134 -6.27 -27.04 -21.11
C ASP A 134 -4.91 -27.43 -21.72
N ASP A 135 -4.50 -28.67 -21.46
CA ASP A 135 -3.31 -29.32 -22.00
C ASP A 135 -3.27 -29.36 -23.54
N ASN A 136 -4.42 -29.32 -24.19
CA ASN A 136 -4.57 -29.23 -25.64
C ASN A 136 -4.58 -27.79 -26.16
N GLN A 137 -4.23 -26.81 -25.32
CA GLN A 137 -4.24 -25.38 -25.62
C GLN A 137 -5.61 -24.81 -25.99
N LYS A 138 -6.69 -25.52 -25.70
CA LYS A 138 -8.07 -25.06 -25.91
C LYS A 138 -8.47 -24.17 -24.74
N THR A 139 -9.00 -22.99 -25.04
CA THR A 139 -9.56 -22.09 -24.01
C THR A 139 -10.80 -22.73 -23.38
N VAL A 140 -10.75 -22.95 -22.08
CA VAL A 140 -11.83 -23.53 -21.26
C VAL A 140 -12.48 -22.50 -20.35
N TYR A 141 -11.79 -21.39 -20.06
CA TYR A 141 -12.34 -20.26 -19.33
C TYR A 141 -11.76 -18.95 -19.86
N GLN A 142 -12.60 -17.92 -19.93
CA GLN A 142 -12.16 -16.57 -20.26
C GLN A 142 -13.06 -15.54 -19.56
N HIS A 143 -12.44 -14.59 -18.87
CA HIS A 143 -13.17 -13.52 -18.20
C HIS A 143 -12.39 -12.21 -18.19
N THR A 144 -13.09 -11.09 -18.34
CA THR A 144 -12.49 -9.75 -18.25
C THR A 144 -12.29 -9.37 -16.79
N LEU A 145 -11.06 -9.04 -16.40
CA LEU A 145 -10.71 -8.64 -15.04
C LEU A 145 -11.12 -7.19 -14.77
N LYS A 146 -11.58 -6.93 -13.54
CA LYS A 146 -11.87 -5.57 -13.09
C LYS A 146 -10.57 -4.89 -12.67
N LEU A 147 -10.25 -3.78 -13.33
CA LEU A 147 -9.15 -2.89 -12.94
C LEU A 147 -9.62 -1.96 -11.82
N LYS A 148 -9.14 -2.22 -10.60
CA LYS A 148 -9.37 -1.33 -9.46
C LYS A 148 -8.26 -0.31 -9.38
N GLN A 149 -8.53 0.91 -9.83
CA GLN A 149 -7.58 2.01 -9.66
C GLN A 149 -7.40 2.32 -8.17
N VAL A 150 -6.16 2.58 -7.78
CA VAL A 150 -5.80 2.93 -6.39
C VAL A 150 -5.17 4.31 -6.29
N GLU A 151 -5.35 4.96 -5.15
CA GLU A 151 -4.56 6.12 -4.73
C GLU A 151 -3.49 5.65 -3.74
N LYS A 152 -2.27 6.12 -3.95
CA LYS A 152 -1.15 5.83 -3.05
C LYS A 152 -1.36 6.59 -1.76
N LEU A 153 -1.02 5.97 -0.65
CA LEU A 153 -1.12 6.58 0.66
C LEU A 153 0.27 6.74 1.25
N ALA A 154 0.64 7.98 1.54
CA ALA A 154 1.83 8.32 2.29
C ALA A 154 1.45 8.63 3.74
N CYS A 155 2.27 8.15 4.69
CA CYS A 155 2.02 8.35 6.11
C CYS A 155 3.33 8.19 6.88
N SER A 156 3.80 9.27 7.48
CA SER A 156 5.05 9.26 8.23
C SER A 156 5.05 10.25 9.39
N SER A 157 5.93 9.98 10.34
CA SER A 157 6.42 10.90 11.36
C SER A 157 7.95 10.85 11.38
N LYS A 158 8.54 11.50 12.38
CA LYS A 158 9.99 11.45 12.61
C LYS A 158 10.49 10.02 12.82
N THR A 159 9.70 9.20 13.51
CA THR A 159 10.12 7.88 14.01
C THR A 159 9.51 6.72 13.23
N PHE A 160 8.33 6.92 12.66
CA PHE A 160 7.57 5.84 12.02
C PHE A 160 7.13 6.23 10.61
N LYS A 161 7.04 5.24 9.73
CA LYS A 161 6.49 5.40 8.38
C LYS A 161 5.64 4.19 8.04
N VAL A 162 4.52 4.41 7.37
CA VAL A 162 3.77 3.34 6.71
C VAL A 162 4.17 3.36 5.25
N GLU A 163 4.71 2.24 4.77
CA GLU A 163 5.09 2.08 3.37
C GLU A 163 4.10 1.18 2.65
N ASN A 164 3.99 1.35 1.33
CA ASN A 164 3.20 0.48 0.45
C ASN A 164 1.71 0.40 0.83
N ALA A 165 1.15 1.48 1.38
CA ALA A 165 -0.28 1.62 1.59
C ALA A 165 -0.96 2.24 0.36
N CYS A 166 -2.16 1.76 0.02
CA CYS A 166 -2.98 2.33 -1.04
C CYS A 166 -4.46 2.10 -0.78
N VAL A 167 -5.32 2.90 -1.41
CA VAL A 167 -6.77 2.85 -1.22
C VAL A 167 -7.51 2.86 -2.55
N SER A 168 -8.53 2.02 -2.67
CA SER A 168 -9.56 2.08 -3.69
C SER A 168 -10.92 2.38 -3.06
N ASP A 169 -11.99 2.37 -3.84
CA ASP A 169 -13.33 2.67 -3.33
C ASP A 169 -13.80 1.64 -2.30
N ASP A 170 -13.49 0.36 -2.55
CA ASP A 170 -13.97 -0.81 -1.83
C ASP A 170 -12.88 -1.57 -1.06
N PHE A 171 -11.63 -1.09 -1.04
CA PHE A 171 -10.58 -1.71 -0.23
C PHE A 171 -9.44 -0.75 0.11
N MET A 172 -8.64 -1.13 1.10
CA MET A 172 -7.35 -0.51 1.40
C MET A 172 -6.31 -1.60 1.65
N ARG A 173 -5.16 -1.49 0.98
CA ARG A 173 -3.93 -2.14 1.42
C ARG A 173 -3.32 -1.27 2.50
N LEU A 174 -3.16 -1.85 3.69
CA LEU A 174 -2.79 -1.11 4.90
C LEU A 174 -1.31 -0.69 4.93
N GLY A 175 -0.50 -1.25 4.05
CA GLY A 175 0.95 -1.12 4.06
C GLY A 175 1.59 -1.84 5.24
N TYR A 176 2.88 -1.60 5.46
CA TYR A 176 3.62 -2.09 6.63
C TYR A 176 4.28 -0.94 7.36
N LEU A 177 4.33 -1.04 8.69
CA LEU A 177 4.92 -0.02 9.55
C LEU A 177 6.44 -0.24 9.65
N THR A 178 7.22 0.79 9.39
CA THR A 178 8.67 0.81 9.56
C THR A 178 9.11 1.84 10.58
N SER A 179 10.23 1.56 11.23
CA SER A 179 10.91 2.48 12.15
C SER A 179 12.39 2.16 12.23
N THR A 180 13.21 3.20 12.37
CA THR A 180 14.65 3.11 12.61
C THR A 180 15.03 3.26 14.09
N ASP A 181 14.06 3.57 14.97
CA ASP A 181 14.30 3.79 16.40
C ASP A 181 14.24 2.46 17.17
N GLU A 182 15.34 1.70 17.11
CA GLU A 182 15.41 0.39 17.76
C GLU A 182 15.22 0.44 19.29
N ASP A 183 15.66 1.52 19.93
CA ASP A 183 15.56 1.67 21.38
C ASP A 183 14.10 1.81 21.81
N LEU A 184 13.30 2.56 21.04
CA LEU A 184 11.86 2.64 21.24
C LEU A 184 11.18 1.27 21.05
N LEU A 185 11.56 0.52 20.01
CA LEU A 185 10.99 -0.80 19.74
C LEU A 185 11.35 -1.83 20.84
N LYS A 186 12.57 -1.77 21.38
CA LYS A 186 13.01 -2.60 22.52
C LYS A 186 12.29 -2.19 23.81
N LYS A 187 12.07 -0.90 24.02
CA LYS A 187 11.37 -0.35 25.20
C LYS A 187 9.90 -0.77 25.27
N TYR A 188 9.25 -0.99 24.13
CA TYR A 188 7.84 -1.36 24.04
C TYR A 188 7.65 -2.66 23.24
N PRO A 189 7.65 -3.83 23.90
CA PRO A 189 7.57 -5.14 23.23
C PRO A 189 6.23 -5.46 22.55
N ASN A 190 5.15 -4.73 22.87
CA ASN A 190 3.83 -4.96 22.29
C ASN A 190 3.32 -3.73 21.52
N ILE A 191 2.63 -3.96 20.41
CA ILE A 191 2.06 -2.92 19.56
C ILE A 191 0.61 -3.21 19.19
N SER A 192 -0.18 -2.15 19.08
CA SER A 192 -1.49 -2.17 18.45
C SER A 192 -1.59 -1.07 17.40
N LEU A 193 -2.05 -1.44 16.20
CA LEU A 193 -2.35 -0.53 15.10
C LEU A 193 -3.86 -0.48 14.92
N GLU A 194 -4.43 0.72 15.04
CA GLU A 194 -5.85 0.95 14.79
C GLU A 194 -6.00 1.83 13.56
N TYR A 195 -6.43 1.23 12.45
CA TYR A 195 -6.73 1.94 11.23
C TYR A 195 -8.15 2.47 11.30
N ARG A 196 -8.28 3.76 11.00
CA ARG A 196 -9.50 4.52 11.26
C ARG A 196 -9.83 5.42 10.10
N TYR A 197 -11.12 5.71 9.96
CA TYR A 197 -11.59 6.82 9.14
C TYR A 197 -12.50 7.75 9.92
N LEU A 198 -12.49 9.02 9.56
CA LEU A 198 -13.42 10.00 10.12
C LEU A 198 -14.83 9.73 9.59
N LYS A 199 -15.83 9.61 10.47
CA LYS A 199 -17.25 9.31 10.11
C LYS A 199 -17.79 10.26 9.03
N SER A 200 -17.42 11.53 9.13
CA SER A 200 -17.74 12.57 8.15
C SER A 200 -16.63 13.60 8.09
N ASN A 201 -16.29 14.07 6.89
CA ASN A 201 -15.23 15.05 6.67
C ASN A 201 -15.50 16.43 7.31
N LYS A 202 -16.76 16.69 7.74
CA LYS A 202 -17.19 17.90 8.45
C LYS A 202 -16.94 17.87 9.96
N LEU A 203 -16.65 16.69 10.52
CA LEU A 203 -16.44 16.52 11.96
C LEU A 203 -15.03 16.97 12.37
N ASN A 204 -14.90 17.37 13.64
CA ASN A 204 -13.60 17.72 14.23
C ASN A 204 -12.70 16.47 14.33
N ASP A 205 -11.53 16.53 13.70
CA ASP A 205 -10.54 15.45 13.62
C ASP A 205 -9.68 15.28 14.89
N LYS A 206 -9.86 16.16 15.88
CA LYS A 206 -9.26 16.06 17.21
C LYS A 206 -10.10 15.21 18.19
N ASN A 207 -11.39 14.99 17.89
CA ASN A 207 -12.27 14.21 18.76
C ASN A 207 -12.28 12.74 18.32
N ASP A 208 -11.73 11.88 19.17
CA ASP A 208 -11.57 10.44 18.89
C ASP A 208 -12.91 9.73 18.62
N LYS A 209 -14.00 10.19 19.25
CA LYS A 209 -15.35 9.62 19.06
C LYS A 209 -15.91 9.80 17.64
N ASN A 210 -15.31 10.69 16.85
CA ASN A 210 -15.71 10.95 15.47
C ASN A 210 -15.13 9.94 14.48
N TYR A 211 -14.28 9.03 14.93
CA TYR A 211 -13.66 8.01 14.09
C TYR A 211 -14.40 6.68 14.16
N VAL A 212 -14.28 5.90 13.09
CA VAL A 212 -14.59 4.47 13.06
C VAL A 212 -13.26 3.72 12.98
N VAL A 213 -13.04 2.79 13.89
CA VAL A 213 -11.93 1.82 13.78
C VAL A 213 -12.42 0.69 12.88
N PHE A 214 -11.81 0.55 11.70
CA PHE A 214 -12.24 -0.46 10.73
C PHE A 214 -11.30 -1.67 10.68
N LYS A 215 -10.06 -1.52 11.15
CA LYS A 215 -9.13 -2.63 11.31
C LYS A 215 -8.23 -2.40 12.51
N LYS A 216 -8.03 -3.46 13.30
CA LYS A 216 -7.07 -3.51 14.40
C LYS A 216 -6.07 -4.63 14.18
N ILE A 217 -4.80 -4.36 14.40
CA ILE A 217 -3.71 -5.33 14.36
C ILE A 217 -3.03 -5.28 15.73
N ASN A 218 -2.84 -6.42 16.38
CA ASN A 218 -2.16 -6.51 17.66
C ASN A 218 -1.07 -7.59 17.57
N GLY A 219 0.04 -7.39 18.27
CA GLY A 219 1.09 -8.39 18.32
C GLY A 219 2.34 -7.89 19.01
N LYS A 220 3.44 -8.64 18.88
CA LYS A 220 4.74 -8.17 19.33
C LYS A 220 5.26 -7.11 18.37
N THR A 221 5.87 -6.06 18.92
CA THR A 221 6.44 -4.96 18.13
C THR A 221 7.43 -5.49 17.08
N LYS A 222 8.28 -6.44 17.46
CA LYS A 222 9.26 -7.09 16.56
C LYS A 222 8.62 -7.91 15.42
N GLU A 223 7.38 -8.36 15.58
CA GLU A 223 6.65 -9.19 14.60
C GLU A 223 5.78 -8.35 13.65
N ILE A 224 5.63 -7.05 13.92
CA ILE A 224 4.79 -6.14 13.13
C ILE A 224 5.63 -5.05 12.48
N VAL A 225 6.52 -4.42 13.23
CA VAL A 225 7.37 -3.35 12.72
C VAL A 225 8.51 -3.96 11.92
N ASN A 226 8.79 -3.41 10.74
CA ASN A 226 9.84 -3.84 9.80
C ASN A 226 9.66 -5.24 9.18
N GLN A 227 8.53 -5.93 9.38
CA GLN A 227 8.31 -7.30 8.85
C GLN A 227 7.75 -7.36 7.42
N LYS A 228 7.51 -6.22 6.75
CA LYS A 228 6.98 -6.13 5.37
C LYS A 228 5.74 -7.00 5.10
N ILE A 229 4.91 -7.24 6.11
CA ILE A 229 3.68 -8.03 5.98
C ILE A 229 2.55 -7.14 5.48
N TYR A 230 1.96 -7.50 4.35
CA TYR A 230 0.80 -6.82 3.80
C TYR A 230 -0.49 -7.34 4.43
N GLN A 231 -1.42 -6.42 4.69
CA GLN A 231 -2.79 -6.74 5.02
C GLN A 231 -3.73 -5.88 4.18
N THR A 232 -4.84 -6.50 3.77
CA THR A 232 -5.90 -5.85 3.01
C THR A 232 -7.15 -5.75 3.87
N TYR A 233 -7.87 -4.64 3.73
CA TYR A 233 -9.20 -4.44 4.30
C TYR A 233 -10.20 -4.20 3.18
N ASN A 234 -11.22 -5.03 3.09
CA ASN A 234 -12.34 -4.85 2.16
C ASN A 234 -13.44 -4.00 2.83
N HIS A 235 -13.88 -2.96 2.14
CA HIS A 235 -14.86 -1.99 2.61
C HIS A 235 -16.21 -2.19 1.94
N ASP A 236 -17.27 -2.13 2.74
CA ASP A 236 -18.64 -2.12 2.23
C ASP A 236 -18.95 -0.78 1.54
N LEU A 237 -19.18 -0.83 0.22
CA LEU A 237 -19.51 0.33 -0.60
C LEU A 237 -20.81 1.04 -0.18
N ASN A 238 -21.72 0.36 0.54
CA ASN A 238 -22.91 0.99 1.09
C ASN A 238 -22.59 2.06 2.14
N GLN A 239 -21.38 2.03 2.72
CA GLN A 239 -20.89 3.04 3.67
C GLN A 239 -20.15 4.20 2.97
N GLY A 240 -20.18 4.20 1.64
CA GLY A 240 -19.50 5.14 0.76
C GLY A 240 -18.07 4.72 0.44
N SER A 241 -17.47 5.34 -0.58
CA SER A 241 -16.10 5.05 -0.99
C SER A 241 -15.08 5.39 0.10
N LEU A 242 -14.16 4.46 0.36
CA LEU A 242 -13.04 4.66 1.28
C LEU A 242 -12.09 5.76 0.78
N LYS A 243 -11.94 5.91 -0.56
CA LYS A 243 -11.19 7.02 -1.18
C LYS A 243 -11.73 8.39 -0.83
N LYS A 244 -13.00 8.53 -0.43
CA LYS A 244 -13.58 9.82 -0.03
C LYS A 244 -13.42 10.13 1.46
N LYS A 245 -12.93 9.18 2.26
CA LYS A 245 -12.76 9.34 3.71
C LYS A 245 -11.37 9.91 4.06
N LYS A 246 -11.28 10.59 5.21
CA LYS A 246 -10.01 10.93 5.87
C LYS A 246 -9.53 9.71 6.66
N LEU A 247 -8.40 9.14 6.26
CA LEU A 247 -7.83 7.91 6.81
C LEU A 247 -6.68 8.25 7.77
N SER A 248 -6.55 7.47 8.84
CA SER A 248 -5.44 7.57 9.78
C SER A 248 -5.13 6.21 10.41
N VAL A 249 -3.93 6.05 10.94
CA VAL A 249 -3.57 4.94 11.82
C VAL A 249 -3.17 5.49 13.19
N VAL A 250 -3.72 4.89 14.25
CA VAL A 250 -3.29 5.14 15.62
C VAL A 250 -2.36 4.01 16.03
N ILE A 251 -1.16 4.38 16.48
CA ILE A 251 -0.12 3.45 16.89
C ILE A 251 -0.03 3.51 18.41
N ILE A 252 -0.17 2.35 19.04
CA ILE A 252 -0.17 2.18 20.49
C ILE A 252 0.95 1.21 20.83
N LEU A 253 2.06 1.72 21.37
CA LEU A 253 3.17 0.92 21.86
C LEU A 253 3.04 0.75 23.37
N SER A 254 3.21 -0.47 23.87
CA SER A 254 2.99 -0.79 25.28
C SER A 254 4.03 -1.76 25.83
N LYS A 255 4.33 -1.62 27.13
CA LYS A 255 5.18 -2.55 27.89
C LYS A 255 4.40 -3.80 28.28
N ASP A 256 3.23 -3.58 28.87
CA ASP A 256 2.24 -4.60 29.24
C ASP A 256 0.83 -4.07 28.91
N GLN A 257 -0.17 -4.96 28.86
CA GLN A 257 -1.57 -4.60 28.53
C GLN A 257 -2.18 -3.50 29.42
N SER A 258 -1.59 -3.21 30.58
CA SER A 258 -2.12 -2.30 31.61
C SER A 258 -1.27 -1.05 31.88
N GLN A 259 -0.12 -0.86 31.23
CA GLN A 259 0.81 0.24 31.55
C GLN A 259 0.96 1.28 30.43
N LYS A 260 1.43 2.48 30.82
CA LYS A 260 1.65 3.69 30.00
C LYS A 260 2.02 3.35 28.56
N SER A 261 1.04 3.57 27.67
CA SER A 261 1.20 3.40 26.24
C SER A 261 1.81 4.64 25.62
N TYR A 262 2.79 4.48 24.76
CA TYR A 262 3.20 5.54 23.84
C TYR A 262 2.22 5.52 22.66
N VAL A 263 1.35 6.53 22.60
CA VAL A 263 0.24 6.60 21.64
C VAL A 263 0.37 7.84 20.78
N PHE A 264 0.26 7.65 19.47
CA PHE A 264 0.23 8.75 18.52
C PHE A 264 -0.58 8.37 17.27
N LYS A 265 -1.08 9.39 16.58
CA LYS A 265 -1.88 9.26 15.36
C LYS A 265 -1.06 9.73 14.17
N LEU A 266 -1.05 8.96 13.09
CA LEU A 266 -0.55 9.37 11.80
C LEU A 266 -1.71 9.45 10.81
N ASN A 267 -1.80 10.57 10.08
CA ASN A 267 -2.80 10.74 9.04
C ASN A 267 -2.22 10.27 7.71
N PHE A 268 -3.03 9.61 6.89
CA PHE A 268 -2.64 9.30 5.52
C PHE A 268 -2.90 10.50 4.61
N SER A 269 -1.91 10.87 3.81
CA SER A 269 -2.06 11.75 2.66
C SER A 269 -2.20 10.91 1.41
N LYS A 270 -3.09 11.32 0.50
CA LYS A 270 -3.25 10.69 -0.81
C LYS A 270 -2.29 11.31 -1.78
N GLU A 271 -1.51 10.49 -2.44
CA GLU A 271 -0.74 10.87 -3.62
C GLU A 271 -1.51 10.35 -4.84
N ASN A 272 -1.78 11.24 -5.80
CA ASN A 272 -2.35 10.81 -7.07
C ASN A 272 -1.35 9.85 -7.73
N GLY A 273 -1.78 8.60 -7.99
CA GLY A 273 -0.95 7.56 -8.61
C GLY A 273 -0.60 7.83 -10.08
N GLY A 274 -0.91 9.01 -10.62
CA GLY A 274 -0.51 9.39 -11.97
C GLY A 274 0.88 10.00 -11.95
N LEU A 275 1.77 9.51 -12.81
CA LEU A 275 2.88 10.32 -13.31
C LEU A 275 2.31 11.69 -13.69
N TYR A 276 2.79 12.75 -13.05
CA TYR A 276 2.71 14.09 -13.61
C TYR A 276 3.31 14.00 -15.02
N GLU A 277 2.53 14.44 -16.02
CA GLU A 277 3.02 14.64 -17.40
C GLU A 277 4.26 15.51 -17.43
#